data_AF-A0A830E4U2-F1
#
_entry.id   AF-A0A830E4U2-F1
#
_cell.length_a   1.000
_cell.length_b   1.000
_cell.length_c   1.000
_cell.angle_alpha   90.00
_cell.angle_beta   90.00
_cell.angle_gamma   90.00
#
_symmetry.space_group_name_H-M   'P 1'
#
loop_
_entity.id
_entity.type
_entity.pdbx_description
1 polymer ?
#
loop_
_entity_poly.entity_id
_entity_poly.type
_entity_poly.pdbx_seq_one_letter_code
_entity_poly.pdbx_strand_id
1 'polypeptide(L)'
;MNFGIFFAAFGISLLELSEAGAVTAIYQGIYRGFKPVLYAIAGVLLVLIPTFTVGRYIIYLPLDYVLAVSSVILFYFGYRLLRSARRYFKRTGRGKGGEEERGDLAVVFTVSAIEAFEAALVLIALIPRSYSSTLIGTLLAAAIVVILTAVIKDQIARIRLPHLKYVLSALLFSLGTLWAIEAAGLDLTDLVLIPFFLAYLGINYLIIKL
;
A
#
# COMPACT_ATOMS: atom_id res chain seq x y z
N MET A 1 -12.82 17.06 -1.49
CA MET A 1 -11.92 15.96 -1.06
C MET A 1 -12.65 14.66 -1.34
N ASN A 2 -12.09 13.73 -2.13
CA ASN A 2 -12.70 12.41 -2.31
C ASN A 2 -12.19 11.50 -1.17
N PHE A 3 -13.06 11.22 -0.21
CA PHE A 3 -12.68 10.48 1.00
C PHE A 3 -12.34 9.01 0.71
N GLY A 4 -13.00 8.36 -0.25
CA GLY A 4 -12.68 6.98 -0.63
C GLY A 4 -11.26 6.87 -1.18
N ILE A 5 -10.90 7.77 -2.09
CA ILE A 5 -9.55 7.86 -2.66
C ILE A 5 -8.52 8.21 -1.59
N PHE A 6 -8.84 9.19 -0.73
CA PHE A 6 -7.97 9.58 0.38
C PHE A 6 -7.67 8.38 1.30
N PHE A 7 -8.70 7.65 1.75
CA PHE A 7 -8.52 6.52 2.67
C PHE A 7 -7.83 5.34 2.00
N ALA A 8 -8.05 5.11 0.70
CA ALA A 8 -7.33 4.09 -0.05
C ALA A 8 -5.84 4.44 -0.17
N ALA A 9 -5.51 5.67 -0.58
CA ALA A 9 -4.13 6.15 -0.68
C ALA A 9 -3.43 6.17 0.68
N PHE A 10 -4.12 6.66 1.71
CA PHE A 10 -3.64 6.65 3.09
C PHE A 10 -3.38 5.23 3.57
N GLY A 11 -4.35 4.32 3.41
CA GLY A 11 -4.28 2.95 3.90
C GLY A 11 -3.15 2.16 3.25
N ILE A 12 -3.04 2.18 1.91
CA ILE A 12 -1.96 1.48 1.21
C ILE A 12 -0.60 2.07 1.58
N SER A 13 -0.46 3.40 1.59
CA SER A 13 0.80 4.04 1.92
C SER A 13 1.20 3.78 3.38
N LEU A 14 0.24 3.80 4.31
CA LEU A 14 0.50 3.51 5.72
C LEU A 14 1.00 2.08 5.88
N LEU A 15 0.38 1.13 5.17
CA LEU A 15 0.78 -0.26 5.22
C LEU A 15 2.19 -0.46 4.64
N GLU A 16 2.43 -0.10 3.38
CA GLU A 16 3.69 -0.43 2.71
C GLU A 16 4.86 0.37 3.32
N LEU A 17 4.65 1.67 3.63
CA LEU A 17 5.69 2.46 4.29
C LEU A 17 5.98 1.96 5.71
N SER A 18 5.01 1.38 6.42
CA SER A 18 5.26 0.77 7.74
C SER A 18 6.13 -0.48 7.65
N GLU A 19 6.06 -1.25 6.55
CA GLU A 19 6.93 -2.40 6.29
C GLU A 19 8.37 -1.93 6.00
N ALA A 20 8.53 -0.89 5.20
CA ALA A 20 9.82 -0.21 5.01
C ALA A 20 10.38 0.35 6.33
N GLY A 21 9.52 0.97 7.15
CA GLY A 21 9.86 1.48 8.48
C GLY A 21 10.32 0.39 9.44
N ALA A 22 9.68 -0.78 9.42
CA ALA A 22 10.07 -1.93 10.24
C ALA A 22 11.47 -2.44 9.89
N VAL A 23 11.78 -2.60 8.60
CA VAL A 23 13.13 -3.02 8.14
C VAL A 23 14.17 -1.97 8.50
N THR A 24 13.83 -0.69 8.34
CA THR A 24 14.69 0.43 8.73
C THR A 24 15.01 0.40 10.23
N ALA A 25 14.00 0.16 11.08
CA ALA A 25 14.17 0.09 12.53
C ALA A 25 15.12 -1.04 12.96
N ILE A 26 15.00 -2.22 12.33
CA ILE A 26 15.89 -3.37 12.57
C ILE A 26 17.34 -3.00 12.26
N TYR A 27 17.60 -2.46 11.06
CA TYR A 27 18.95 -2.07 10.64
C TYR A 27 19.51 -0.91 11.46
N GLN A 28 18.66 0.03 11.91
CA GLN A 28 19.08 1.11 12.80
C GLN A 28 19.54 0.57 14.17
N GLY A 29 19.00 -0.56 14.64
CA GLY A 29 19.51 -1.27 15.82
C GLY A 29 20.90 -1.86 15.62
N ILE A 30 21.17 -2.39 14.42
CA ILE A 30 22.46 -3.02 14.05
C ILE A 30 23.56 -1.97 13.87
N TYR A 31 23.30 -0.89 13.13
CA TYR A 31 24.30 0.13 12.78
C TYR A 31 24.46 1.26 13.80
N ARG A 32 23.59 1.35 14.82
CA ARG A 32 23.58 2.40 15.85
C ARG A 32 23.78 3.82 15.27
N GLY A 33 23.02 4.17 14.23
CA GLY A 33 23.14 5.47 13.57
C GLY A 33 21.96 5.80 12.65
N PHE A 34 21.95 7.02 12.10
CA PHE A 34 20.86 7.53 11.25
C PHE A 34 20.95 7.09 9.77
N LYS A 35 22.06 6.45 9.37
CA LYS A 35 22.29 6.04 7.98
C LYS A 35 21.17 5.15 7.41
N PRO A 36 20.66 4.11 8.11
CA PRO A 36 19.55 3.31 7.58
C PRO A 36 18.30 4.14 7.25
N VAL A 37 18.01 5.16 8.06
CA VAL A 37 16.87 6.07 7.84
C VAL A 37 17.06 6.86 6.55
N LEU A 38 18.27 7.37 6.28
CA LEU A 38 18.55 8.07 5.02
C LEU A 38 18.34 7.17 3.80
N TYR A 39 18.84 5.93 3.85
CA TYR A 39 18.71 4.98 2.75
C TYR A 39 17.24 4.59 2.52
N ALA A 40 16.47 4.43 3.60
CA ALA A 40 15.03 4.21 3.51
C ALA A 40 14.30 5.39 2.86
N ILE A 41 14.57 6.62 3.34
CA ILE A 41 13.99 7.85 2.76
C ILE A 41 14.37 7.96 1.29
N ALA A 42 15.63 7.70 0.93
CA ALA A 42 16.09 7.74 -0.46
C ALA A 42 15.33 6.73 -1.33
N GLY A 43 15.13 5.49 -0.85
CA GLY A 43 14.36 4.47 -1.57
C GLY A 43 12.90 4.86 -1.76
N VAL A 44 12.24 5.39 -0.72
CA VAL A 44 10.86 5.86 -0.79
C VAL A 44 10.72 7.05 -1.75
N LEU A 45 11.58 8.05 -1.62
CA LEU A 45 11.54 9.25 -2.47
C LEU A 45 11.86 8.93 -3.93
N LEU A 46 12.79 8.01 -4.20
CA LEU A 46 13.11 7.55 -5.55
C LEU A 46 11.87 7.06 -6.30
N VAL A 47 10.90 6.48 -5.60
CA VAL A 47 9.70 5.94 -6.20
C VAL A 47 8.55 6.94 -6.16
N LEU A 48 8.29 7.56 -5.01
CA LEU A 48 7.13 8.45 -4.85
C LEU A 48 7.28 9.75 -5.65
N ILE A 49 8.49 10.30 -5.79
CA ILE A 49 8.69 11.53 -6.58
C ILE A 49 8.33 11.29 -8.05
N PRO A 50 8.89 10.30 -8.77
CA PRO A 50 8.44 9.95 -10.13
C PRO A 50 6.96 9.63 -10.20
N THR A 51 6.42 8.91 -9.22
CA THR A 51 5.00 8.52 -9.20
C THR A 51 4.08 9.73 -9.23
N PHE A 52 4.30 10.72 -8.37
CA PHE A 52 3.45 11.92 -8.32
C PHE A 52 3.78 12.93 -9.42
N THR A 53 5.03 13.00 -9.88
CA THR A 53 5.42 13.90 -10.99
C THR A 53 4.90 13.40 -12.33
N VAL A 54 5.17 12.13 -12.67
CA VAL A 54 4.73 11.50 -13.93
C VAL A 54 3.25 11.17 -13.89
N GLY A 55 2.73 10.71 -12.74
CA GLY A 55 1.32 10.33 -12.59
C GLY A 55 0.35 11.47 -12.88
N ARG A 56 0.77 12.73 -12.69
CA ARG A 56 -0.02 13.92 -13.06
C ARG A 56 -0.39 13.93 -14.55
N TYR A 57 0.45 13.36 -15.41
CA TYR A 57 0.25 13.34 -16.85
C TYR A 57 -0.69 12.23 -17.33
N ILE A 58 -1.09 11.30 -16.46
CA ILE A 58 -2.07 10.24 -16.79
C ILE A 58 -3.43 10.84 -17.15
N ILE A 59 -3.73 12.06 -16.66
CA ILE A 59 -4.97 12.79 -17.00
C ILE A 59 -5.11 13.08 -18.51
N TYR A 60 -4.03 13.02 -19.29
CA TYR A 60 -4.08 13.20 -20.74
C TYR A 60 -4.52 11.94 -21.49
N LEU A 61 -4.61 10.80 -20.82
CA LEU A 61 -5.13 9.58 -21.40
C LEU A 61 -6.67 9.56 -21.31
N PRO A 62 -7.38 8.91 -22.25
CA PRO A 62 -8.83 8.81 -22.17
C PRO A 62 -9.25 8.08 -20.90
N LEU A 63 -10.23 8.65 -20.19
CA LEU A 63 -10.60 8.23 -18.84
C LEU A 63 -11.03 6.77 -18.77
N ASP A 64 -11.74 6.25 -19.77
CA ASP A 64 -12.22 4.87 -19.79
C ASP A 64 -11.08 3.85 -19.78
N TYR A 65 -10.01 4.10 -20.56
CA TYR A 65 -8.82 3.25 -20.55
C TYR A 65 -8.09 3.34 -19.21
N VAL A 66 -8.03 4.54 -18.63
CA VAL A 66 -7.41 4.75 -17.32
C VAL A 66 -8.17 4.00 -16.23
N LEU A 67 -9.51 4.05 -16.23
CA LEU A 67 -10.36 3.32 -15.29
C LEU A 67 -10.22 1.81 -15.49
N ALA A 68 -10.24 1.32 -16.73
CA ALA A 68 -10.07 -0.09 -17.04
C ALA A 68 -8.71 -0.63 -16.55
N VAL A 69 -7.61 0.04 -16.88
CA VAL A 69 -6.26 -0.37 -16.45
C VAL A 69 -6.12 -0.28 -14.93
N SER A 70 -6.61 0.82 -14.33
CA SER A 70 -6.63 1.02 -12.88
C SER A 70 -7.39 -0.10 -12.16
N SER A 71 -8.55 -0.51 -12.69
CA SER A 71 -9.34 -1.60 -12.10
C SER A 71 -8.55 -2.91 -12.05
N VAL A 72 -7.86 -3.27 -13.15
CA VAL A 72 -7.02 -4.47 -13.22
C VAL A 72 -5.87 -4.41 -12.21
N ILE A 73 -5.20 -3.26 -12.10
CA ILE A 73 -4.12 -3.04 -11.12
C ILE A 73 -4.67 -3.21 -9.69
N LEU A 74 -5.80 -2.58 -9.37
CA LEU A 74 -6.42 -2.67 -8.05
C LEU A 74 -6.85 -4.11 -7.70
N PHE A 75 -7.43 -4.86 -8.65
CA PHE A 75 -7.75 -6.27 -8.45
C PHE A 75 -6.51 -7.12 -8.21
N TYR A 76 -5.45 -6.92 -8.99
CA TYR A 76 -4.20 -7.64 -8.81
C TYR A 76 -3.58 -7.40 -7.43
N PHE A 77 -3.52 -6.14 -6.98
CA PHE A 77 -2.98 -5.80 -5.67
C PHE A 77 -3.89 -6.23 -4.52
N GLY A 78 -5.21 -6.09 -4.66
CA GLY A 78 -6.17 -6.65 -3.72
C GLY A 78 -5.96 -8.15 -3.51
N TYR A 79 -5.80 -8.89 -4.62
CA TYR A 79 -5.49 -10.32 -4.57
C TYR A 79 -4.12 -10.61 -3.93
N ARG A 80 -3.08 -9.84 -4.28
CA ARG A 80 -1.74 -9.99 -3.72
C ARG A 80 -1.75 -9.80 -2.20
N LEU A 81 -2.40 -8.74 -1.71
CA LEU A 81 -2.55 -8.44 -0.28
C LEU A 81 -3.33 -9.54 0.44
N LEU A 82 -4.46 -9.96 -0.12
CA LEU A 82 -5.27 -11.04 0.46
C LEU A 82 -4.50 -12.36 0.53
N ARG A 83 -3.75 -12.70 -0.52
CA ARG A 83 -2.89 -13.90 -0.55
C ARG A 83 -1.79 -13.83 0.51
N SER A 84 -1.19 -12.66 0.70
CA SER A 84 -0.18 -12.42 1.74
C SER A 84 -0.78 -12.58 3.14
N ALA A 85 -1.94 -11.96 3.39
CA ALA A 85 -2.68 -12.10 4.65
C ALA A 85 -3.04 -13.56 4.94
N ARG A 86 -3.60 -14.28 3.96
CA ARG A 86 -3.99 -15.70 4.10
C ARG A 86 -2.80 -16.60 4.44
N ARG A 87 -1.62 -16.38 3.83
CA ARG A 87 -0.40 -17.14 4.16
C ARG A 87 0.00 -16.96 5.63
N TYR A 88 -0.13 -15.75 6.16
CA TYR A 88 0.15 -15.49 7.57
C TYR A 88 -0.81 -16.27 8.48
N PHE A 89 -2.12 -16.17 8.24
CA PHE A 89 -3.12 -16.88 9.05
C PHE A 89 -3.01 -18.40 8.97
N LYS A 90 -2.57 -18.96 7.83
CA LYS A 90 -2.34 -20.40 7.66
C LYS A 90 -0.99 -20.89 8.20
N ARG A 91 0.03 -20.04 8.33
CA ARG A 91 1.41 -20.42 8.69
C ARG A 91 1.81 -20.05 10.12
N THR A 92 0.92 -20.22 11.11
CA THR A 92 1.27 -20.15 12.55
C THR A 92 2.27 -21.24 12.99
N GLY A 93 3.21 -21.69 12.15
CA GLY A 93 4.11 -22.81 12.45
C GLY A 93 5.40 -22.95 11.64
N ARG A 94 5.88 -21.96 10.87
CA ARG A 94 7.26 -22.04 10.33
C ARG A 94 7.79 -20.68 9.89
N GLY A 95 8.37 -19.96 10.85
CA GLY A 95 9.30 -18.87 10.57
C GLY A 95 10.50 -19.44 9.83
N LYS A 96 10.69 -19.03 8.58
CA LYS A 96 12.01 -19.09 7.96
C LYS A 96 12.66 -17.74 8.25
N GLY A 97 13.45 -17.71 9.31
CA GLY A 97 14.55 -16.76 9.38
C GLY A 97 15.49 -17.10 8.24
N GLY A 98 15.44 -16.28 7.18
CA GLY A 98 16.50 -16.24 6.20
C GLY A 98 17.70 -15.61 6.87
N GLU A 99 18.82 -16.32 6.89
CA GLU A 99 20.15 -15.75 7.11
C GLU A 99 20.36 -14.69 6.03
N GLU A 100 20.10 -13.43 6.34
CA GLU A 100 20.51 -12.33 5.48
C GLU A 100 21.85 -11.80 5.96
N GLU A 101 22.79 -11.87 5.02
CA GLU A 101 24.17 -11.48 5.09
C GLU A 101 24.34 -10.13 5.80
N ARG A 102 25.44 -10.05 6.54
CA ARG A 102 25.89 -8.84 7.24
C ARG A 102 25.63 -7.60 6.40
N GLY A 103 24.61 -6.85 6.82
CA GLY A 103 24.47 -5.42 6.70
C GLY A 103 25.05 -4.82 5.43
N ASP A 104 24.20 -4.65 4.42
CA ASP A 104 24.38 -3.57 3.46
C ASP A 104 23.22 -2.57 3.60
N LEU A 105 23.57 -1.29 3.71
CA LEU A 105 22.59 -0.20 3.66
C LEU A 105 21.81 -0.22 2.33
N ALA A 106 22.38 -0.82 1.28
CA ALA A 106 21.71 -1.10 0.02
C ALA A 106 20.46 -1.97 0.19
N VAL A 107 20.42 -2.90 1.17
CA VAL A 107 19.22 -3.71 1.45
C VAL A 107 18.08 -2.83 1.95
N VAL A 108 18.36 -1.94 2.91
CA VAL A 108 17.35 -1.01 3.46
C VAL A 108 16.78 -0.12 2.36
N PHE A 109 17.64 0.40 1.49
CA PHE A 109 17.22 1.18 0.34
C PHE A 109 16.36 0.38 -0.63
N THR A 110 16.82 -0.82 -1.01
CA THR A 110 16.14 -1.67 -2.00
C THR A 110 14.77 -2.10 -1.50
N VAL A 111 14.68 -2.56 -0.25
CA VAL A 111 13.41 -2.92 0.39
C VAL A 111 12.50 -1.70 0.44
N SER A 112 12.97 -0.55 0.93
CA SER A 112 12.14 0.66 1.03
C SER A 112 11.64 1.14 -0.34
N ALA A 113 12.46 1.01 -1.39
CA ALA A 113 12.06 1.29 -2.75
C ALA A 113 10.99 0.30 -3.26
N ILE A 114 11.16 -1.00 -2.99
CA ILE A 114 10.17 -2.02 -3.36
C ILE A 114 8.83 -1.77 -2.67
N GLU A 115 8.82 -1.53 -1.36
CA GLU A 115 7.58 -1.25 -0.62
C GLU A 115 6.91 0.04 -1.13
N ALA A 116 7.68 1.10 -1.37
CA ALA A 116 7.17 2.32 -1.97
C ALA A 116 6.63 2.09 -3.40
N PHE A 117 7.18 1.13 -4.13
CA PHE A 117 6.72 0.74 -5.47
C PHE A 117 5.41 -0.03 -5.43
N GLU A 118 5.19 -0.88 -4.43
CA GLU A 118 3.89 -1.51 -4.19
C GLU A 118 2.81 -0.46 -3.91
N ALA A 119 3.12 0.53 -3.06
CA ALA A 119 2.24 1.67 -2.86
C ALA A 119 2.01 2.45 -4.17
N ALA A 120 3.09 2.79 -4.88
CA ALA A 120 3.03 3.57 -6.12
C ALA A 120 2.12 2.95 -7.19
N LEU A 121 2.14 1.63 -7.36
CA LEU A 121 1.28 0.95 -8.33
C LEU A 121 -0.21 1.16 -8.03
N VAL A 122 -0.58 1.15 -6.75
CA VAL A 122 -1.94 1.51 -6.34
C VAL A 122 -2.19 3.02 -6.49
N LEU A 123 -1.26 3.86 -6.05
CA LEU A 123 -1.40 5.33 -6.12
C LEU A 123 -1.57 5.83 -7.57
N ILE A 124 -0.88 5.22 -8.54
CA ILE A 124 -1.03 5.51 -9.97
C ILE A 124 -2.47 5.27 -10.44
N ALA A 125 -3.14 4.24 -9.93
CA ALA A 125 -4.55 3.99 -10.23
C ALA A 125 -5.47 5.06 -9.60
N LEU A 126 -5.08 5.63 -8.45
CA LEU A 126 -5.86 6.62 -7.72
C LEU A 126 -5.66 8.07 -8.22
N ILE A 127 -4.48 8.41 -8.74
CA ILE A 127 -4.11 9.76 -9.18
C ILE A 127 -5.10 10.38 -10.19
N PRO A 128 -5.51 9.68 -11.26
CA PRO A 128 -6.39 10.25 -12.28
C PRO A 128 -7.76 10.65 -11.75
N ARG A 129 -8.21 10.01 -10.67
CA ARG A 129 -9.50 10.29 -10.04
C ARG A 129 -9.45 11.45 -9.08
N SER A 130 -8.37 11.56 -8.29
CA SER A 130 -8.16 12.73 -7.45
C SER A 130 -6.71 12.81 -6.97
N TYR A 131 -5.87 13.50 -7.74
CA TYR A 131 -4.47 13.76 -7.39
C TYR A 131 -4.30 14.30 -5.97
N SER A 132 -5.08 15.32 -5.58
CA SER A 132 -4.95 15.98 -4.27
C SER A 132 -5.26 15.03 -3.11
N SER A 133 -6.37 14.28 -3.17
CA SER A 133 -6.70 13.29 -2.14
C SER A 133 -5.68 12.15 -2.06
N THR A 134 -5.16 11.68 -3.19
CA THR A 134 -4.11 10.66 -3.24
C THR A 134 -2.81 11.16 -2.60
N LEU A 135 -2.39 12.38 -2.94
CA LEU A 135 -1.18 13.00 -2.41
C LEU A 135 -1.29 13.25 -0.90
N ILE A 136 -2.39 13.85 -0.44
CA ILE A 136 -2.59 14.16 0.98
C ILE A 136 -2.66 12.86 1.81
N GLY A 137 -3.36 11.83 1.32
CA GLY A 137 -3.41 10.52 1.98
C GLY A 137 -2.02 9.90 2.12
N THR A 138 -1.23 9.95 1.04
CA THR A 138 0.15 9.42 1.04
C THR A 138 1.07 10.19 1.98
N LEU A 139 1.03 11.52 1.93
CA LEU A 139 1.87 12.37 2.79
C LEU A 139 1.54 12.20 4.27
N LEU A 140 0.24 12.12 4.61
CA LEU A 140 -0.19 11.89 5.98
C LEU A 140 0.26 10.50 6.48
N ALA A 141 0.12 9.47 5.66
CA ALA A 141 0.62 8.14 5.96
C ALA A 141 2.13 8.14 6.20
N ALA A 142 2.91 8.76 5.31
CA ALA A 142 4.36 8.87 5.46
C ALA A 142 4.76 9.59 6.76
N ALA A 143 4.10 10.71 7.09
CA ALA A 143 4.35 11.44 8.32
C ALA A 143 4.06 10.58 9.56
N ILE A 144 2.93 9.85 9.57
CA ILE A 144 2.57 8.94 10.66
C ILE A 144 3.61 7.81 10.79
N VAL A 145 4.02 7.19 9.69
CA VAL A 145 5.02 6.12 9.71
C VAL A 145 6.35 6.61 10.27
N VAL A 146 6.81 7.80 9.90
CA VAL A 146 8.04 8.38 10.44
C VAL A 146 7.94 8.56 11.96
N ILE A 147 6.82 9.13 12.44
CA ILE A 147 6.58 9.32 13.88
C ILE A 147 6.53 7.99 14.60
N LEU A 148 5.75 7.04 14.10
CA LEU A 148 5.62 5.71 14.71
C LEU A 148 6.99 5.02 14.75
N THR A 149 7.77 5.06 13.67
CA THR A 149 9.10 4.43 13.58
C THR A 149 10.07 5.02 14.60
N ALA A 150 10.00 6.33 14.83
CA ALA A 150 10.81 7.00 15.83
C ALA A 150 10.38 6.65 17.27
N VAL A 151 9.08 6.59 17.55
CA VAL A 151 8.55 6.42 18.92
C VAL A 151 8.47 4.95 19.34
N ILE A 152 8.12 4.05 18.43
CA ILE A 152 7.72 2.67 18.73
C ILE A 152 8.61 1.65 17.99
N LYS A 153 9.91 1.93 17.94
CA LYS A 153 10.92 1.12 17.24
C LYS A 153 10.81 -0.38 17.55
N ASP A 154 10.54 -0.73 18.81
CA ASP A 154 10.47 -2.12 19.29
C ASP A 154 9.10 -2.81 19.13
N GLN A 155 8.01 -2.06 18.88
CA GLN A 155 6.69 -2.67 18.62
C GLN A 155 6.28 -2.63 17.15
N ILE A 156 6.86 -1.76 16.32
CA ILE A 156 6.58 -1.77 14.86
C ILE A 156 6.99 -3.09 14.23
N ALA A 157 8.12 -3.65 14.65
CA ALA A 157 8.53 -5.00 14.25
C ALA A 157 7.51 -6.10 14.65
N ARG A 158 6.54 -5.77 15.51
CA ARG A 158 5.49 -6.67 16.02
C ARG A 158 4.06 -6.26 15.59
N ILE A 159 3.89 -5.20 14.79
CA ILE A 159 2.56 -4.79 14.31
C ILE A 159 1.97 -5.91 13.45
N ARG A 160 0.72 -6.27 13.73
CA ARG A 160 -0.04 -7.28 12.97
C ARG A 160 -0.53 -6.70 11.64
N LEU A 161 0.40 -6.46 10.73
CA LEU A 161 0.18 -6.14 9.30
C LEU A 161 -0.87 -7.03 8.60
N PRO A 162 -1.05 -8.33 8.93
CA PRO A 162 -1.97 -9.21 8.22
C PRO A 162 -3.45 -8.80 8.30
N HIS A 163 -3.89 -8.21 9.42
CA HIS A 163 -5.27 -7.71 9.52
C HIS A 163 -5.51 -6.50 8.63
N LEU A 164 -4.50 -5.62 8.50
CA LEU A 164 -4.60 -4.44 7.65
C LEU A 164 -4.57 -4.83 6.18
N LYS A 165 -3.72 -5.80 5.76
CA LYS A 165 -3.71 -6.36 4.39
C LYS A 165 -5.09 -6.90 4.00
N TYR A 166 -5.78 -7.56 4.93
CA TYR A 166 -7.14 -8.04 4.74
C TYR A 166 -8.15 -6.91 4.50
N VAL A 167 -8.20 -5.89 5.36
CA VAL A 167 -9.15 -4.77 5.22
C VAL A 167 -8.86 -3.97 3.96
N LEU A 168 -7.59 -3.66 3.68
CA LEU A 168 -7.19 -2.90 2.50
C LEU A 168 -7.47 -3.65 1.21
N SER A 169 -7.28 -4.97 1.18
CA SER A 169 -7.67 -5.75 0.00
C SER A 169 -9.16 -5.62 -0.33
N ALA A 170 -10.03 -5.56 0.68
CA ALA A 170 -11.46 -5.34 0.45
C ALA A 170 -11.73 -3.95 -0.15
N LEU A 171 -11.03 -2.91 0.34
CA LEU A 171 -11.14 -1.57 -0.20
C LEU A 171 -10.66 -1.48 -1.66
N LEU A 172 -9.54 -2.12 -2.00
CA LEU A 172 -9.03 -2.16 -3.37
C LEU A 172 -9.99 -2.90 -4.32
N PHE A 173 -10.57 -4.02 -3.89
CA PHE A 173 -11.57 -4.73 -4.68
C PHE A 173 -12.85 -3.92 -4.89
N SER A 174 -13.31 -3.18 -3.89
CA SER A 174 -14.46 -2.28 -4.03
C SER A 174 -14.22 -1.19 -5.05
N LEU A 175 -13.08 -0.50 -4.97
CA LEU A 175 -12.70 0.55 -5.92
C LEU A 175 -12.49 -0.04 -7.32
N GLY A 176 -11.81 -1.18 -7.43
CA GLY A 176 -11.64 -1.88 -8.70
C GLY A 176 -12.97 -2.26 -9.34
N THR A 177 -13.95 -2.70 -8.56
CA THR A 177 -15.28 -3.06 -9.05
C THR A 177 -16.05 -1.83 -9.51
N LEU A 178 -16.05 -0.76 -8.72
CA LEU A 178 -16.72 0.48 -9.09
C LEU A 178 -16.17 1.04 -10.41
N TRP A 179 -14.83 1.07 -10.56
CA TRP A 179 -14.20 1.57 -11.77
C TRP A 179 -14.31 0.64 -12.97
N ALA A 180 -14.36 -0.68 -12.76
CA ALA A 180 -14.66 -1.61 -13.84
C ALA A 180 -16.08 -1.39 -14.40
N ILE A 181 -17.04 -1.05 -13.54
CA ILE A 181 -18.42 -0.74 -13.94
C ILE A 181 -18.48 0.63 -14.66
N GLU A 182 -17.81 1.65 -14.12
CA GLU A 182 -17.71 2.96 -14.78
C GLU A 182 -17.03 2.87 -16.15
N ALA A 183 -15.95 2.09 -16.28
CA ALA A 183 -15.27 1.85 -17.55
C ALA A 183 -16.15 1.14 -18.59
N ALA A 184 -17.21 0.45 -18.14
CA ALA A 184 -18.22 -0.16 -19.01
C ALA A 184 -19.34 0.82 -19.41
N GLY A 185 -19.25 2.09 -19.00
CA GLY A 185 -20.22 3.15 -19.33
C GLY A 185 -21.37 3.29 -18.33
N LEU A 186 -21.29 2.66 -17.16
CA LEU A 186 -22.31 2.77 -16.12
C LEU A 186 -21.81 3.64 -14.97
N ASP A 187 -22.31 4.88 -14.90
CA ASP A 187 -21.99 5.80 -13.82
C ASP A 187 -22.73 5.40 -12.54
N LEU A 188 -21.96 5.05 -11.50
CA LEU A 188 -22.47 4.71 -10.18
C LEU A 188 -22.14 5.80 -9.17
N THR A 189 -22.99 5.95 -8.16
CA THR A 189 -22.69 6.82 -7.03
C THR A 189 -21.62 6.20 -6.13
N ASP A 190 -20.72 7.03 -5.60
CA ASP A 190 -19.71 6.64 -4.61
C ASP A 190 -20.31 5.94 -3.37
N LEU A 191 -21.59 6.14 -3.07
CA LEU A 191 -22.30 5.44 -1.98
C LEU A 191 -22.28 3.92 -2.16
N VAL A 192 -22.17 3.42 -3.40
CA VAL A 192 -22.07 1.98 -3.71
C VAL A 192 -20.75 1.37 -3.20
N LEU A 193 -19.73 2.19 -2.89
CA LEU A 193 -18.49 1.69 -2.28
C LEU A 193 -18.73 1.04 -0.93
N ILE A 194 -19.70 1.53 -0.14
CA ILE A 194 -19.99 0.99 1.20
C ILE A 194 -20.48 -0.47 1.09
N PRO A 195 -21.54 -0.80 0.33
CA PRO A 195 -21.97 -2.18 0.19
C PRO A 195 -20.91 -3.07 -0.49
N PHE A 196 -20.18 -2.58 -1.50
CA PHE A 196 -19.07 -3.35 -2.09
C PHE A 196 -17.99 -3.66 -1.06
N PHE A 197 -17.60 -2.68 -0.25
CA PHE A 197 -16.60 -2.86 0.79
C PHE A 197 -17.04 -3.92 1.81
N LEU A 198 -18.27 -3.84 2.30
CA LEU A 198 -18.79 -4.84 3.24
C LEU A 198 -18.87 -6.23 2.61
N ALA A 199 -19.27 -6.32 1.33
CA ALA A 199 -19.32 -7.59 0.60
C ALA A 199 -17.92 -8.21 0.44
N TYR A 200 -16.93 -7.44 -0.05
CA TYR A 200 -15.56 -7.91 -0.19
C TYR A 200 -14.90 -8.21 1.15
N LEU A 201 -15.22 -7.47 2.20
CA LEU A 201 -14.75 -7.76 3.55
C LEU A 201 -15.23 -9.15 3.99
N GLY A 202 -16.52 -9.46 3.79
CA GLY A 202 -17.08 -10.79 4.05
C GLY A 202 -16.45 -11.90 3.19
N ILE A 203 -16.29 -11.66 1.88
CA ILE A 203 -15.64 -12.62 0.95
C ILE A 203 -14.20 -12.89 1.38
N ASN A 204 -13.43 -11.84 1.65
CA ASN A 204 -12.04 -11.96 2.07
C ASN A 204 -11.91 -12.74 3.38
N TYR A 205 -12.85 -12.55 4.32
CA TYR A 205 -12.89 -13.29 5.58
C TYR A 205 -13.11 -14.78 5.35
N LEU A 206 -14.06 -15.14 4.47
CA LEU A 206 -14.30 -16.53 4.08
C LEU A 206 -13.07 -17.16 3.41
N ILE A 207 -12.43 -16.44 2.47
CA ILE A 207 -11.23 -16.93 1.77
C ILE A 207 -10.06 -17.19 2.73
N ILE A 208 -9.89 -16.36 3.76
CA ILE A 208 -8.85 -16.55 4.77
C ILE A 208 -9.13 -17.78 5.64
N LYS A 209 -10.40 -18.01 5.99
CA LYS A 209 -10.83 -19.12 6.85
C LYS A 209 -10.75 -20.49 6.16
N LEU A 210 -10.91 -20.52 4.82
CA LEU A 210 -10.70 -21.70 3.96
C LEU A 210 -9.20 -21.98 3.74
#